data_AF-A0A8I2CVJ5-F1
#
_entry.id   AF-A0A8I2CVJ5-F1
#
_cell.length_a   1.000
_cell.length_b   1.000
_cell.length_c   1.000
_cell.angle_alpha   90.00
_cell.angle_beta   90.00
_cell.angle_gamma   90.00
#
_symmetry.space_group_name_H-M   'P 1'
#
loop_
_entity.id
_entity.type
_entity.pdbx_description
1 polymer ?
#
loop_
_entity_poly.entity_id
_entity_poly.type
_entity_poly.pdbx_seq_one_letter_code
_entity_poly.pdbx_strand_id
1 'polypeptide(L)'
;MATSSILLPLWLSFKLSVVTTGVLLVVGALLANLLVYRSVPARSVVESLITLPMVLPPTVLGFYLLVVMGPKGTLGAAWQGLTGSSLLFTFTGIVIASIVYSLPFAVQPLKAAFARIDRRLLENAAVLGLSPMAIFFRVVVPNSLAGFTAASILVFLHTMGEFGTILMVGGSVPGETRVASIAIFEAVEALRYRDAWIMSLVLALTSFVFLIVVNRITGKDANAVAG
;
A
#
# COMPACT_ATOMS: atom_id res chain seq x y z
N MET A 1 -6.95 -21.32 -24.41
CA MET A 1 -6.77 -21.66 -22.97
C MET A 1 -5.55 -21.00 -22.31
N ALA A 2 -4.53 -20.51 -23.04
CA ALA A 2 -3.31 -19.92 -22.44
C ALA A 2 -3.43 -18.43 -22.02
N THR A 3 -4.30 -17.64 -22.66
CA THR A 3 -4.39 -16.20 -22.37
C THR A 3 -5.06 -15.91 -21.01
N SER A 4 -6.09 -16.67 -20.65
CA SER A 4 -6.81 -16.54 -19.39
C SER A 4 -5.92 -16.87 -18.17
N SER A 5 -4.97 -17.80 -18.32
CA SER A 5 -4.01 -18.14 -17.25
C SER A 5 -3.00 -17.03 -16.95
N ILE A 6 -2.73 -16.13 -17.91
CA ILE A 6 -1.78 -15.03 -17.76
C ILE A 6 -2.47 -13.75 -17.29
N LEU A 7 -3.66 -13.47 -17.84
CA LEU A 7 -4.39 -12.24 -17.53
C LEU A 7 -4.95 -12.22 -16.11
N LEU A 8 -5.34 -13.38 -15.57
CA LEU A 8 -5.97 -13.45 -14.25
C LEU A 8 -5.03 -13.02 -13.10
N PRO A 9 -3.78 -13.51 -13.00
CA PRO A 9 -2.83 -13.03 -11.99
C PRO A 9 -2.47 -11.55 -12.14
N LEU A 10 -2.35 -11.06 -13.37
CA LEU A 10 -2.07 -9.64 -13.66
C LEU A 10 -3.22 -8.75 -13.18
N TRP A 11 -4.46 -9.13 -13.52
CA TRP A 11 -5.65 -8.42 -13.05
C TRP A 11 -5.76 -8.45 -11.53
N LEU A 12 -5.51 -9.60 -10.90
CA LEU A 12 -5.56 -9.72 -9.45
C LEU A 12 -4.52 -8.83 -8.76
N SER A 13 -3.31 -8.75 -9.31
CA SER A 13 -2.24 -7.86 -8.80
C SER A 13 -2.64 -6.40 -8.93
N PHE A 14 -3.17 -6.01 -10.09
CA PHE A 14 -3.67 -4.65 -10.31
C PHE A 14 -4.80 -4.31 -9.33
N LYS A 15 -5.78 -5.21 -9.18
CA LYS A 15 -6.90 -5.05 -8.23
C LYS A 15 -6.39 -4.92 -6.80
N LEU A 16 -5.46 -5.78 -6.37
CA LEU A 16 -4.84 -5.72 -5.05
C LEU A 16 -4.17 -4.36 -4.83
N SER A 17 -3.30 -3.94 -5.76
CA SER A 17 -2.58 -2.68 -5.68
C SER A 17 -3.48 -1.45 -5.63
N VAL A 18 -4.55 -1.41 -6.44
CA VAL A 18 -5.53 -0.31 -6.39
C VAL A 18 -6.27 -0.27 -5.05
N VAL A 19 -6.77 -1.41 -4.59
CA VAL A 19 -7.52 -1.49 -3.32
C VAL A 19 -6.62 -1.10 -2.14
N THR A 20 -5.43 -1.69 -2.05
CA THR A 20 -4.45 -1.38 -1.00
C THR A 20 -4.03 0.09 -1.04
N THR A 21 -3.79 0.65 -2.23
CA THR A 21 -3.47 2.08 -2.38
C THR A 21 -4.59 2.96 -1.86
N GLY A 22 -5.84 2.72 -2.28
CA GLY A 22 -6.98 3.52 -1.83
C GLY A 22 -7.15 3.50 -0.31
N VAL A 23 -7.04 2.31 0.31
CA VAL A 23 -7.12 2.19 1.77
C VAL A 23 -5.95 2.90 2.46
N LEU A 24 -4.73 2.70 1.97
CA LEU A 24 -3.53 3.28 2.58
C LEU A 24 -3.40 4.79 2.40
N LEU A 25 -3.98 5.38 1.35
CA LEU A 25 -4.03 6.85 1.25
C LEU A 25 -4.88 7.45 2.36
N VAL A 26 -6.01 6.82 2.69
CA VAL A 26 -6.87 7.28 3.78
C VAL A 26 -6.20 7.04 5.14
N VAL A 27 -5.80 5.79 5.41
CA VAL A 27 -5.18 5.41 6.69
C VAL A 27 -3.86 6.16 6.89
N GLY A 28 -3.02 6.18 5.86
CA GLY A 28 -1.73 6.86 5.86
C GLY A 28 -1.86 8.37 6.05
N ALA A 29 -2.87 9.02 5.45
CA ALA A 29 -3.10 10.44 5.65
C ALA A 29 -3.57 10.76 7.07
N LEU A 30 -4.46 9.94 7.64
CA LEU A 30 -4.89 10.11 9.03
C LEU A 30 -3.71 9.94 10.01
N LEU A 31 -2.89 8.90 9.79
CA LEU A 31 -1.68 8.65 10.60
C LEU A 31 -0.65 9.78 10.43
N ALA A 32 -0.39 10.23 9.21
CA ALA A 32 0.52 11.34 8.94
C ALA A 32 0.02 12.64 9.60
N ASN A 33 -1.27 12.94 9.52
CA ASN A 33 -1.87 14.10 10.17
C ASN A 33 -1.74 14.04 11.70
N LEU A 34 -2.01 12.88 12.29
CA LEU A 34 -1.82 12.64 13.72
C LEU A 34 -0.36 12.83 14.11
N LEU A 35 0.57 12.22 13.38
CA LEU A 35 1.99 12.28 13.67
C LEU A 35 2.56 13.69 13.50
N VAL A 36 2.14 14.47 12.49
CA VAL A 36 2.72 15.80 12.22
C VAL A 36 2.16 16.88 13.15
N TYR A 37 0.83 16.91 13.33
CA TYR A 37 0.16 18.05 13.95
C TYR A 37 -0.31 17.82 15.38
N ARG A 38 -0.28 16.58 15.88
CA ARG A 38 -0.66 16.26 17.27
C ARG A 38 0.53 15.79 18.09
N SER A 39 0.44 15.99 19.40
CA SER A 39 1.36 15.43 20.37
C SER A 39 1.05 13.95 20.57
N VAL A 40 1.85 13.08 19.96
CA VAL A 40 1.72 11.61 20.10
C VAL A 40 2.67 11.13 21.20
N PRO A 41 2.18 10.50 22.29
CA PRO A 41 3.06 9.89 23.29
C PRO A 41 3.85 8.75 22.65
N ALA A 42 5.12 8.59 23.02
CA ALA A 42 6.03 7.59 22.44
C ALA A 42 6.11 7.64 20.89
N ARG A 43 6.06 8.85 20.30
CA ARG A 43 6.14 9.07 18.84
C ARG A 43 7.23 8.26 18.14
N SER A 44 8.43 8.17 18.74
CA SER A 44 9.55 7.38 18.18
C SER A 44 9.20 5.90 18.02
N VAL A 45 8.49 5.31 19.00
CA VAL A 45 8.04 3.91 18.94
C VAL A 45 6.98 3.73 17.85
N VAL A 46 6.00 4.63 17.77
CA VAL A 46 4.95 4.57 16.73
C VAL A 46 5.56 4.69 15.33
N GLU A 47 6.49 5.62 15.15
CA GLU A 47 7.20 5.79 13.88
C GLU A 47 8.04 4.56 13.54
N SER A 48 8.72 3.97 14.53
CA SER A 48 9.48 2.73 14.36
C SER A 48 8.59 1.55 13.98
N LEU A 49 7.39 1.43 14.56
CA LEU A 49 6.43 0.37 14.21
C LEU A 49 5.90 0.53 12.78
N ILE A 50 5.65 1.76 12.34
CA ILE A 50 5.22 2.05 10.96
C ILE A 50 6.32 1.73 9.95
N THR A 51 7.59 1.98 10.29
CA THR A 51 8.73 1.71 9.39
C THR A 51 9.27 0.29 9.47
N LEU A 52 8.97 -0.44 10.54
CA LEU A 52 9.41 -1.82 10.76
C LEU A 52 9.22 -2.75 9.55
N PRO A 53 8.09 -2.71 8.81
CA PRO A 53 7.91 -3.55 7.64
C PRO A 53 8.94 -3.34 6.53
N MET A 54 9.56 -2.15 6.43
CA MET A 54 10.63 -1.90 5.44
C MET A 54 11.94 -2.62 5.78
N VAL A 55 12.17 -2.90 7.06
CA VAL A 55 13.43 -3.45 7.58
C VAL A 55 13.34 -4.97 7.71
N LEU A 56 12.14 -5.50 7.98
CA LEU A 56 11.93 -6.93 8.10
C LEU A 56 12.01 -7.63 6.75
N PRO A 57 12.66 -8.80 6.66
CA PRO A 57 12.53 -9.65 5.48
C PRO A 57 11.05 -9.98 5.24
N PRO A 58 10.56 -9.96 3.98
CA PRO A 58 9.16 -10.24 3.67
C PRO A 58 8.69 -11.59 4.20
N THR A 59 9.57 -12.59 4.22
CA THR A 59 9.26 -13.92 4.78
C THR A 59 9.00 -13.88 6.28
N VAL A 60 9.72 -13.03 7.02
CA VAL A 60 9.51 -12.88 8.48
C VAL A 60 8.17 -12.20 8.72
N LEU A 61 7.88 -11.14 7.98
CA LEU A 61 6.61 -10.43 8.08
C LEU A 61 5.42 -11.33 7.69
N GLY A 62 5.53 -12.05 6.58
CA GLY A 62 4.55 -13.03 6.12
C GLY A 62 4.31 -14.14 7.14
N PHE A 63 5.35 -14.64 7.81
CA PHE A 63 5.21 -15.64 8.86
C PHE A 63 4.38 -15.14 10.03
N TYR A 64 4.73 -13.97 10.59
CA TYR A 64 4.00 -13.43 11.74
C TYR A 64 2.56 -13.06 11.37
N LEU A 65 2.33 -12.55 10.16
CA LEU A 65 0.98 -12.31 9.65
C LEU A 65 0.19 -13.62 9.50
N LEU A 66 0.79 -14.69 8.96
CA LEU A 66 0.17 -16.01 8.90
C LEU A 66 -0.25 -16.51 10.28
N VAL A 67 0.61 -16.37 11.29
CA VAL A 67 0.30 -16.79 12.67
C VAL A 67 -0.84 -15.97 13.27
N VAL A 68 -0.82 -14.65 13.11
CA VAL A 68 -1.82 -13.73 13.71
C VAL A 68 -3.16 -13.80 12.97
N MET A 69 -3.15 -14.00 11.66
CA MET A 69 -4.34 -14.08 10.81
C MET A 69 -4.91 -15.49 10.69
N GLY A 70 -4.18 -16.50 11.18
CA GLY A 70 -4.64 -17.88 11.21
C GLY A 70 -5.79 -18.11 12.21
N PRO A 71 -6.49 -19.25 12.15
CA PRO A 71 -7.68 -19.51 12.97
C PRO A 71 -7.45 -19.45 14.49
N LYS A 72 -6.23 -19.74 14.94
CA LYS A 72 -5.81 -19.65 16.36
C LYS A 72 -5.17 -18.31 16.71
N GLY A 73 -4.92 -17.46 15.72
CA GLY A 73 -4.35 -16.13 15.90
C GLY A 73 -5.41 -15.14 16.38
N THR A 74 -4.98 -14.06 17.02
CA THR A 74 -5.89 -13.06 17.60
C THR A 74 -6.76 -12.39 16.53
N LEU A 75 -6.16 -12.01 15.39
CA LEU A 75 -6.89 -11.35 14.30
C LEU A 75 -7.77 -12.34 13.53
N GLY A 76 -7.24 -13.54 13.25
CA GLY A 76 -7.99 -14.57 12.54
C GLY A 76 -9.21 -15.09 13.31
N ALA A 77 -9.05 -15.35 14.61
CA ALA A 77 -10.14 -15.78 15.48
C ALA A 77 -11.23 -14.71 15.60
N ALA A 78 -10.85 -13.43 15.77
CA ALA A 78 -11.80 -12.32 15.83
C ALA A 78 -12.57 -12.17 14.52
N TRP A 79 -11.88 -12.24 13.38
CA TRP A 79 -12.50 -12.17 12.05
C TRP A 79 -13.47 -13.33 11.80
N GLN A 80 -13.08 -14.55 12.17
CA GLN A 80 -13.92 -15.73 12.03
C GLN A 80 -15.16 -15.65 12.93
N GLY A 81 -15.03 -15.12 14.16
CA GLY A 81 -16.18 -14.89 15.04
C GLY A 81 -17.18 -13.87 14.49
N LEU A 82 -16.71 -12.84 13.77
CA LEU A 82 -17.56 -11.78 13.20
C LEU A 82 -18.16 -12.13 11.84
N THR A 83 -17.44 -12.86 11.00
CA THR A 83 -17.81 -13.09 9.58
C THR A 83 -18.12 -14.54 9.26
N GLY A 84 -17.74 -15.49 10.12
CA GLY A 84 -17.78 -16.92 9.84
C GLY A 84 -16.73 -17.42 8.84
N SER A 85 -15.85 -16.55 8.32
CA SER A 85 -14.88 -16.86 7.25
C SER A 85 -13.42 -16.82 7.74
N SER A 86 -12.50 -17.45 7.01
CA SER A 86 -11.06 -17.37 7.27
C SER A 86 -10.44 -16.13 6.60
N LEU A 87 -9.41 -15.54 7.22
CA LEU A 87 -8.58 -14.52 6.55
C LEU A 87 -7.55 -15.13 5.61
N LEU A 88 -6.91 -16.23 6.02
CA LEU A 88 -5.89 -16.88 5.20
C LEU A 88 -6.48 -17.39 3.88
N PHE A 89 -5.68 -17.31 2.82
CA PHE A 89 -6.06 -17.75 1.47
C PHE A 89 -7.24 -17.01 0.82
N THR A 90 -7.57 -15.81 1.31
CA THR A 90 -8.63 -14.95 0.74
C THR A 90 -8.08 -13.64 0.19
N PHE A 91 -8.81 -13.03 -0.75
CA PHE A 91 -8.46 -11.70 -1.25
C PHE A 91 -8.38 -10.67 -0.12
N THR A 92 -9.32 -10.71 0.84
CA THR A 92 -9.32 -9.82 2.00
C THR A 92 -8.08 -10.00 2.87
N GLY A 93 -7.64 -11.25 3.07
CA GLY A 93 -6.41 -11.54 3.82
C GLY A 93 -5.19 -10.91 3.17
N ILE A 94 -5.02 -11.09 1.86
CA ILE A 94 -3.87 -10.49 1.16
C ILE A 94 -3.96 -8.95 1.09
N VAL A 95 -5.16 -8.35 1.10
CA VAL A 95 -5.31 -6.89 1.24
C VAL A 95 -4.83 -6.41 2.61
N ILE A 96 -5.22 -7.09 3.70
CA ILE A 96 -4.79 -6.75 5.06
C ILE A 96 -3.26 -6.88 5.19
N ALA A 97 -2.70 -7.99 4.70
CA ALA A 97 -1.25 -8.17 4.66
C ALA A 97 -0.56 -7.04 3.88
N SER A 98 -1.16 -6.62 2.75
CA SER A 98 -0.67 -5.52 1.94
C SER A 98 -0.73 -4.16 2.60
N ILE A 99 -1.76 -3.91 3.40
CA ILE A 99 -1.81 -2.70 4.23
C ILE A 99 -0.64 -2.68 5.21
N VAL A 100 -0.31 -3.80 5.85
CA VAL A 100 0.77 -3.87 6.85
C VAL A 100 2.13 -3.62 6.20
N TYR A 101 2.50 -4.35 5.14
CA TYR A 101 3.82 -4.18 4.54
C TYR A 101 3.97 -2.87 3.75
N SER A 102 2.88 -2.35 3.17
CA SER A 102 2.92 -1.12 2.38
C SER A 102 2.69 0.16 3.20
N LEU A 103 2.28 0.05 4.47
CA LEU A 103 2.04 1.20 5.37
C LEU A 103 3.14 2.29 5.34
N PRO A 104 4.43 1.96 5.45
CA PRO A 104 5.48 2.98 5.46
C PRO A 104 5.54 3.80 4.16
N PHE A 105 5.24 3.17 3.03
CA PHE A 105 5.25 3.80 1.71
C PHE A 105 4.08 4.79 1.52
N ALA A 106 3.03 4.69 2.34
CA ALA A 106 1.97 5.68 2.41
C ALA A 106 2.31 6.81 3.40
N VAL A 107 2.69 6.44 4.63
CA VAL A 107 2.83 7.39 5.74
C VAL A 107 4.01 8.34 5.54
N GLN A 108 5.17 7.85 5.08
CA GLN A 108 6.37 8.68 4.95
C GLN A 108 6.22 9.86 3.97
N PRO A 109 5.80 9.65 2.71
CA PRO A 109 5.61 10.77 1.78
C PRO A 109 4.52 11.74 2.23
N LEU A 110 3.41 11.24 2.80
CA LEU A 110 2.35 12.08 3.34
C LEU A 110 2.83 12.92 4.53
N LYS A 111 3.55 12.30 5.47
CA LYS A 111 4.16 13.01 6.61
C LYS A 111 5.13 14.08 6.14
N ALA A 112 5.98 13.77 5.15
CA ALA A 112 6.93 14.73 4.58
C ALA A 112 6.23 15.92 3.91
N ALA A 113 5.14 15.68 3.18
CA ALA A 113 4.34 16.74 2.57
C ALA A 113 3.63 17.60 3.62
N PHE A 114 3.00 16.97 4.62
CA PHE A 114 2.26 17.68 5.67
C PHE A 114 3.20 18.55 6.51
N ALA A 115 4.40 18.04 6.83
CA ALA A 115 5.39 18.80 7.59
C ALA A 115 5.92 20.05 6.89
N ARG A 116 5.74 20.17 5.56
CA ARG A 116 6.13 21.36 4.78
C ARG A 116 5.09 22.48 4.80
N ILE A 117 3.87 22.21 5.26
CA ILE A 117 2.82 23.22 5.33
C ILE A 117 3.15 24.21 6.46
N ASP A 118 3.12 25.50 6.14
CA ASP A 118 3.30 26.56 7.14
C ASP A 118 2.20 26.47 8.21
N ARG A 119 2.60 26.38 9.47
CA ARG A 119 1.69 26.35 10.63
C ARG A 119 0.78 27.57 10.66
N ARG A 120 1.24 28.73 10.19
CA ARG A 120 0.42 29.95 10.11
C ARG A 120 -0.82 29.77 9.24
N LEU A 121 -0.74 28.97 8.17
CA LEU A 121 -1.92 28.66 7.34
C LEU A 121 -2.99 27.90 8.13
N LEU A 122 -2.56 26.97 8.99
CA LEU A 122 -3.45 26.17 9.83
C LEU A 122 -4.05 27.00 10.97
N GLU A 123 -3.23 27.85 11.59
CA GLU A 123 -3.66 28.77 12.64
C GLU A 123 -4.68 29.80 12.11
N ASN A 124 -4.41 30.41 10.96
CA ASN A 124 -5.33 31.34 10.30
C ASN A 124 -6.66 30.66 9.95
N ALA A 125 -6.61 29.42 9.43
CA ALA A 125 -7.80 28.64 9.14
C ALA A 125 -8.64 28.35 10.40
N ALA A 126 -7.98 28.09 11.54
CA ALA A 126 -8.64 27.92 12.83
C ALA A 126 -9.28 29.23 13.34
N VAL A 127 -8.59 30.37 13.19
CA VAL A 127 -9.13 31.70 13.53
C VAL A 127 -10.37 32.04 12.70
N LEU A 128 -10.40 31.63 11.43
CA LEU A 128 -11.58 31.74 10.56
C LEU A 128 -12.72 30.76 10.92
N GLY A 129 -12.59 30.01 12.02
CA GLY A 129 -13.63 29.14 12.55
C GLY A 129 -13.68 27.74 11.94
N LEU A 130 -12.68 27.32 11.16
CA LEU A 130 -12.63 25.96 10.63
C LEU A 130 -12.31 24.95 11.74
N SER A 131 -13.11 23.89 11.83
CA SER A 131 -12.84 22.75 12.71
C SER A 131 -11.58 22.00 12.26
N PRO A 132 -10.90 21.24 13.14
CA PRO A 132 -9.69 20.49 12.78
C PRO A 132 -9.88 19.55 11.57
N MET A 133 -11.07 18.96 11.44
CA MET A 133 -11.41 18.11 10.30
C MET A 133 -11.59 18.93 9.01
N ALA A 134 -12.22 20.11 9.11
CA ALA A 134 -12.34 21.03 7.98
C ALA A 134 -10.98 21.55 7.53
N ILE A 135 -10.07 21.88 8.46
CA ILE A 135 -8.68 22.28 8.15
C ILE A 135 -7.96 21.15 7.42
N PHE A 136 -8.10 19.90 7.87
CA PHE A 136 -7.48 18.76 7.21
C PHE A 136 -7.93 18.63 5.74
N PHE A 137 -9.25 18.58 5.48
CA PHE A 137 -9.75 18.38 4.12
C PHE A 137 -9.66 19.62 3.22
N ARG A 138 -9.73 20.84 3.77
CA ARG A 138 -9.75 22.08 2.97
C ARG A 138 -8.39 22.75 2.85
N VAL A 139 -7.45 22.47 3.75
CA VAL A 139 -6.12 23.09 3.76
C VAL A 139 -5.04 22.05 3.59
N VAL A 140 -4.98 21.03 4.46
CA VAL A 140 -3.87 20.06 4.44
C VAL A 140 -3.88 19.21 3.17
N VAL A 141 -5.02 18.60 2.82
CA VAL A 141 -5.14 17.71 1.66
C VAL A 141 -4.83 18.44 0.34
N PRO A 142 -5.43 19.61 0.02
CA PRO A 142 -5.14 20.31 -1.23
C PRO A 142 -3.69 20.81 -1.34
N ASN A 143 -3.08 21.24 -0.23
CA ASN A 143 -1.69 21.67 -0.22
C ASN A 143 -0.68 20.50 -0.21
N SER A 144 -1.15 19.26 -0.13
CA SER A 144 -0.31 18.06 -0.05
C SER A 144 -0.51 17.09 -1.21
N LEU A 145 -1.13 17.52 -2.32
CA LEU A 145 -1.45 16.65 -3.46
C LEU A 145 -0.21 15.94 -4.04
N ALA A 146 0.94 16.61 -4.08
CA ALA A 146 2.21 15.99 -4.47
C ALA A 146 2.61 14.83 -3.53
N GLY A 147 2.35 14.97 -2.22
CA GLY A 147 2.56 13.92 -1.23
C GLY A 147 1.62 12.73 -1.40
N PHE A 148 0.33 12.98 -1.65
CA PHE A 148 -0.64 11.93 -1.99
C PHE A 148 -0.27 11.20 -3.28
N THR A 149 0.21 11.94 -4.28
CA THR A 149 0.65 11.37 -5.55
C THR A 149 1.86 10.46 -5.33
N ALA A 150 2.89 10.92 -4.61
CA ALA A 150 4.05 10.10 -4.27
C ALA A 150 3.68 8.84 -3.47
N ALA A 151 2.81 8.99 -2.45
CA ALA A 151 2.29 7.87 -1.66
C ALA A 151 1.56 6.85 -2.54
N SER A 152 0.73 7.32 -3.46
CA SER A 152 -0.04 6.47 -4.38
C SER A 152 0.88 5.61 -5.24
N ILE A 153 1.94 6.21 -5.80
CA ILE A 153 2.93 5.49 -6.63
C ILE A 153 3.61 4.41 -5.81
N LEU A 154 4.17 4.80 -4.66
CA LEU A 154 5.03 3.92 -3.88
C LEU A 154 4.23 2.72 -3.37
N VAL A 155 3.03 2.94 -2.84
CA VAL A 155 2.14 1.86 -2.40
C VAL A 155 1.74 0.96 -3.57
N PHE A 156 1.31 1.56 -4.69
CA PHE A 156 0.86 0.79 -5.86
C PHE A 156 1.97 -0.08 -6.42
N LEU A 157 3.15 0.50 -6.68
CA LEU A 157 4.29 -0.21 -7.26
C LEU A 157 4.84 -1.26 -6.31
N HIS A 158 4.91 -0.96 -5.01
CA HIS A 158 5.36 -1.93 -4.01
C HIS A 158 4.39 -3.11 -3.91
N THR A 159 3.08 -2.85 -3.89
CA THR A 159 2.05 -3.91 -3.86
C THR A 159 2.06 -4.76 -5.13
N MET A 160 2.29 -4.16 -6.31
CA MET A 160 2.42 -4.87 -7.58
C MET A 160 3.60 -5.85 -7.60
N GLY A 161 4.70 -5.49 -6.93
CA GLY A 161 5.95 -6.25 -6.92
C GLY A 161 6.10 -7.21 -5.74
N GLU A 162 5.23 -7.14 -4.73
CA GLU A 162 5.37 -7.94 -3.54
C GLU A 162 5.10 -9.43 -3.81
N PHE A 163 5.88 -10.28 -3.14
CA PHE A 163 5.82 -11.73 -3.31
C PHE A 163 5.82 -12.47 -1.98
N GLY A 164 6.85 -12.27 -1.16
CA GLY A 164 7.11 -13.13 0.01
C GLY A 164 5.97 -13.09 1.03
N THR A 165 5.50 -11.89 1.37
CA THR A 165 4.40 -11.74 2.33
C THR A 165 3.09 -12.31 1.79
N ILE A 166 2.81 -12.07 0.50
CA ILE A 166 1.56 -12.51 -0.14
C ILE A 166 1.50 -14.03 -0.27
N LEU A 167 2.60 -14.67 -0.69
CA LEU A 167 2.65 -16.12 -0.84
C LEU A 167 2.41 -16.84 0.49
N MET A 168 2.93 -16.29 1.59
CA MET A 168 2.73 -16.90 2.91
C MET A 168 1.30 -16.78 3.40
N VAL A 169 0.69 -15.59 3.33
CA VAL A 169 -0.65 -15.34 3.86
C VAL A 169 -1.75 -15.88 2.92
N GLY A 170 -1.54 -15.71 1.63
CA GLY A 170 -2.52 -16.00 0.58
C GLY A 170 -2.33 -17.35 -0.11
N GLY A 171 -1.16 -17.95 -0.05
CA GLY A 171 -0.82 -19.10 -0.91
C GLY A 171 -0.92 -18.74 -2.40
N SER A 172 -1.27 -19.71 -3.23
CA SER A 172 -1.43 -19.54 -4.68
C SER A 172 -2.80 -20.02 -5.15
N VAL A 173 -3.88 -19.44 -4.59
CA VAL A 173 -5.25 -19.80 -4.96
C VAL A 173 -5.63 -19.09 -6.27
N PRO A 174 -5.89 -19.81 -7.37
CA PRO A 174 -6.23 -19.19 -8.65
C PRO A 174 -7.48 -18.31 -8.55
N GLY A 175 -7.37 -17.07 -9.04
CA GLY A 175 -8.47 -16.10 -9.03
C GLY A 175 -8.71 -15.38 -7.70
N GLU A 176 -8.09 -15.83 -6.61
CA GLU A 176 -8.32 -15.30 -5.27
C GLU A 176 -7.05 -14.65 -4.68
N THR A 177 -5.92 -15.36 -4.71
CA THR A 177 -4.66 -14.90 -4.10
C THR A 177 -3.42 -15.06 -4.97
N ARG A 178 -3.52 -15.78 -6.08
CA ARG A 178 -2.42 -15.99 -7.04
C ARG A 178 -2.13 -14.72 -7.85
N VAL A 179 -1.36 -13.81 -7.28
CA VAL A 179 -0.87 -12.59 -7.94
C VAL A 179 0.23 -12.91 -8.96
N ALA A 180 0.58 -11.92 -9.78
CA ALA A 180 1.50 -12.04 -10.91
C ALA A 180 2.89 -12.50 -10.47
N SER A 181 3.41 -11.97 -9.36
CA SER A 181 4.71 -12.37 -8.80
C SER A 181 4.73 -13.86 -8.44
N ILE A 182 3.66 -14.38 -7.84
CA ILE A 182 3.48 -15.80 -7.53
C ILE A 182 3.36 -16.63 -8.82
N ALA A 183 2.56 -16.18 -9.79
CA ALA A 183 2.39 -16.89 -11.06
C ALA A 183 3.70 -16.97 -11.87
N ILE A 184 4.52 -15.92 -11.83
CA ILE A 184 5.86 -15.89 -12.45
C ILE A 184 6.77 -16.90 -11.74
N PHE A 185 6.81 -16.88 -10.41
CA PHE A 185 7.63 -17.80 -9.62
C PHE A 185 7.29 -19.27 -9.91
N GLU A 186 6.00 -19.63 -9.89
CA GLU A 186 5.56 -20.98 -10.22
C GLU A 186 5.85 -21.39 -11.67
N ALA A 187 5.78 -20.44 -12.62
CA ALA A 187 6.15 -20.73 -14.01
C ALA A 187 7.64 -21.05 -14.14
N VAL A 188 8.50 -20.40 -13.35
CA VAL A 188 9.93 -20.72 -13.28
C VAL A 188 10.15 -22.09 -12.64
N GLU A 189 9.49 -22.39 -11.52
CA GLU A 189 9.57 -23.70 -10.86
C GLU A 189 9.09 -24.85 -11.76
N ALA A 190 8.06 -24.59 -12.57
CA ALA A 190 7.54 -25.54 -13.55
C ALA A 190 8.35 -25.59 -14.87
N LEU A 191 9.51 -24.92 -14.95
CA LEU A 191 10.37 -24.81 -16.14
C LEU A 191 9.67 -24.23 -17.38
N ARG A 192 8.56 -23.49 -17.18
CA ARG A 192 7.78 -22.80 -18.22
C ARG A 192 8.31 -21.39 -18.47
N TYR A 193 9.59 -21.29 -18.85
CA TYR A 193 10.29 -20.01 -19.00
C TYR A 193 9.62 -19.04 -19.97
N ARG A 194 8.97 -19.55 -21.03
CA ARG A 194 8.23 -18.71 -21.98
C ARG A 194 7.11 -17.94 -21.29
N ASP A 195 6.35 -18.60 -20.42
CA ASP A 195 5.23 -17.97 -19.71
C ASP A 195 5.74 -16.99 -18.65
N ALA A 196 6.78 -17.38 -17.91
CA ALA A 196 7.46 -16.51 -16.96
C ALA A 196 7.98 -15.22 -17.63
N TRP A 197 8.58 -15.34 -18.82
CA TRP A 197 9.10 -14.21 -19.58
C TRP A 197 7.98 -13.26 -20.02
N ILE A 198 6.88 -13.78 -20.58
CA ILE A 198 5.73 -12.98 -21.01
C ILE A 198 5.13 -12.23 -19.80
N MET A 199 4.86 -12.93 -18.70
CA MET A 199 4.30 -12.32 -17.50
C MET A 199 5.22 -11.24 -16.91
N SER A 200 6.52 -11.52 -16.83
CA SER A 200 7.51 -10.56 -16.32
C SER A 200 7.61 -9.32 -17.20
N LEU A 201 7.59 -9.48 -18.53
CA LEU A 201 7.64 -8.36 -19.46
C LEU A 201 6.39 -7.47 -19.33
N VAL A 202 5.20 -8.07 -19.25
CA VAL A 202 3.95 -7.32 -19.06
C VAL A 202 3.95 -6.59 -17.74
N LEU A 203 4.35 -7.24 -16.63
CA LEU A 203 4.45 -6.61 -15.32
C LEU A 203 5.46 -5.45 -15.29
N ALA A 204 6.63 -5.63 -15.92
CA ALA A 204 7.66 -4.60 -16.01
C ALA A 204 7.18 -3.39 -16.83
N LEU A 205 6.59 -3.61 -18.01
CA LEU A 205 6.07 -2.54 -18.87
C LEU A 205 4.94 -1.77 -18.20
N THR A 206 3.98 -2.47 -17.58
CA THR A 206 2.87 -1.83 -16.85
C THR A 206 3.37 -0.99 -15.68
N SER A 207 4.32 -1.51 -14.90
CA SER A 207 4.95 -0.77 -13.80
C SER A 207 5.71 0.45 -14.30
N PHE A 208 6.45 0.33 -15.41
CA PHE A 208 7.20 1.42 -16.03
C PHE A 208 6.29 2.52 -16.58
N VAL A 209 5.21 2.15 -17.28
CA VAL A 209 4.20 3.10 -17.76
C VAL A 209 3.57 3.84 -16.59
N PHE A 210 3.20 3.14 -15.52
CA PHE A 210 2.64 3.76 -14.33
C PHE A 210 3.63 4.74 -13.69
N LEU A 211 4.90 4.34 -13.55
CA LEU A 211 5.96 5.21 -13.05
C LEU A 211 6.13 6.48 -13.91
N ILE A 212 6.12 6.37 -15.25
CA ILE A 212 6.20 7.54 -16.16
C ILE A 212 4.98 8.44 -15.98
N VAL A 213 3.78 7.87 -16.01
CA VAL A 213 2.53 8.64 -15.89
C VAL A 213 2.58 9.47 -14.62
N VAL A 214 2.95 8.85 -13.51
CA VAL A 214 2.92 9.59 -12.26
C VAL A 214 4.12 10.53 -12.10
N ASN A 215 5.32 10.18 -12.57
CA ASN A 215 6.44 11.13 -12.59
C ASN A 215 6.12 12.39 -13.41
N ARG A 216 5.34 12.27 -14.50
CA ARG A 216 4.88 13.43 -15.27
C ARG A 216 3.85 14.27 -14.53
N ILE A 217 3.03 13.66 -13.66
CA ILE A 217 2.06 14.37 -12.83
C ILE A 217 2.83 15.14 -11.73
N THR A 218 3.71 14.47 -10.99
CA THR A 218 4.51 15.08 -9.91
C THR A 218 5.50 16.14 -10.42
N GLY A 219 6.13 15.91 -11.58
CA GLY A 219 7.09 16.84 -12.18
C GLY A 219 6.46 18.16 -12.65
N LYS A 220 5.15 18.19 -12.93
CA LYS A 220 4.43 19.44 -13.24
C LYS A 220 4.26 20.30 -12.00
N ASP A 221 4.03 19.71 -10.83
CA ASP A 221 3.85 20.45 -9.57
C ASP A 221 5.16 21.07 -9.09
N ALA A 222 6.32 20.44 -9.32
CA ALA A 222 7.63 21.00 -8.98
C ALA A 222 7.98 22.25 -9.81
N ASN A 223 7.55 22.31 -11.07
CA ASN A 223 7.78 23.46 -11.95
C ASN A 223 6.76 24.60 -11.74
N ALA A 224 5.58 24.32 -11.18
CA ALA A 224 4.55 25.34 -10.91
C ALA A 224 4.81 26.14 -9.62
N VAL A 225 5.64 25.65 -8.71
CA VAL A 225 6.04 26.34 -7.47
C VAL A 225 7.34 27.14 -7.64
N ALA A 226 8.08 26.90 -8.73
CA ALA A 226 9.35 27.55 -9.05
C ALA A 226 9.25 28.71 -10.05
N GLY A 227 8.04 29.05 -10.50
CA GLY A 227 7.74 30.21 -11.36
C GLY A 227 6.79 31.17 -10.67
#